data_AF-A0AA35S297-F1
#
_entry.id   AF-A0AA35S297-F1
#
_cell.length_a   1.000
_cell.length_b   1.000
_cell.length_c   1.000
_cell.angle_alpha   90.00
_cell.angle_beta   90.00
_cell.angle_gamma   90.00
#
_symmetry.space_group_name_H-M   'P 1'
#
loop_
_entity.id
_entity.type
_entity.pdbx_description
1 polymer ?
#
loop_
_entity_poly.entity_id
_entity_poly.type
_entity_poly.pdbx_seq_one_letter_code
_entity_poly.pdbx_strand_id
1 'polypeptide(L)'
;MNIMAHPKSGSELSAGSGSPEAIGKHYFKQAWAYSQCIETESRATSHTIDLYSPKLRETRRKLREKCVQILLLSCSYRRKAEELLWKKGFYELTQRSKSNKQALDGSSHLYHAYSEHLSMATGFYTQLLGRLEEHYSLPVTSMDHSQLIGMAHTLG
;
A
#
# COMPACT_ATOMS: atom_id res chain seq x y z
N MET A 1 42.88 44.01 8.65
CA MET A 1 42.85 42.64 9.18
C MET A 1 41.66 42.54 10.14
N ASN A 2 40.67 41.66 10.06
CA ASN A 2 40.26 40.65 9.09
C ASN A 2 38.79 40.30 9.44
N ILE A 3 37.89 40.43 8.46
CA ILE A 3 36.72 39.58 8.13
C ILE A 3 35.58 39.32 9.15
N MET A 4 34.36 39.68 8.71
CA MET A 4 33.03 39.19 9.12
C MET A 4 32.94 37.66 9.10
N ALA A 5 32.27 37.03 10.08
CA ALA A 5 31.64 35.73 9.87
C ALA A 5 30.49 35.47 10.85
N HIS A 6 29.26 35.53 10.34
CA HIS A 6 28.13 34.78 10.88
C HIS A 6 28.38 33.28 10.68
N PRO A 7 28.07 32.40 11.65
CA PRO A 7 27.85 31.00 11.33
C PRO A 7 26.40 30.82 10.85
N LYS A 8 26.22 30.77 9.53
CA LYS A 8 25.17 29.94 8.91
C LYS A 8 25.74 28.52 8.81
N SER A 9 25.11 27.57 9.47
CA SER A 9 25.20 26.15 9.16
C SER A 9 23.87 25.55 9.63
N GLY A 10 22.99 25.00 8.79
CA GLY A 10 23.26 24.27 7.56
C GLY A 10 22.98 22.79 7.82
N SER A 11 21.71 22.41 7.76
CA SER A 11 21.34 21.06 7.34
C SER A 11 20.06 21.17 6.52
N GLU A 12 20.26 21.65 5.30
CA GLU A 12 19.34 21.44 4.20
C GLU A 12 19.07 19.94 4.07
N LEU A 13 17.83 19.55 4.35
CA LEU A 13 17.28 18.29 3.90
C LEU A 13 17.28 18.35 2.36
N SER A 14 18.30 17.73 1.77
CA SER A 14 18.40 17.51 0.32
C SER A 14 17.21 16.68 -0.15
N ALA A 15 16.16 17.39 -0.58
CA ALA A 15 15.04 16.83 -1.29
C ALA A 15 15.51 16.40 -2.69
N GLY A 16 15.56 15.09 -2.92
CA GLY A 16 15.93 14.52 -4.21
C GLY A 16 15.09 15.12 -5.36
N SER A 17 15.80 15.67 -6.34
CA SER A 17 15.36 16.46 -7.48
C SER A 17 14.64 15.65 -8.58
N GLY A 18 13.51 15.04 -8.26
CA GLY A 18 12.64 14.38 -9.24
C GLY A 18 11.26 15.04 -9.31
N SER A 19 10.74 15.29 -10.53
CA SER A 19 9.31 15.61 -10.70
C SER A 19 8.46 14.52 -10.02
N PRO A 20 7.32 14.85 -9.38
CA PRO A 20 6.41 13.86 -8.79
C PRO A 20 6.06 12.72 -9.75
N GLU A 21 6.00 13.02 -11.04
CA GLU A 21 5.76 12.03 -12.09
C GLU A 21 6.92 11.04 -12.26
N ALA A 22 8.16 11.54 -12.23
CA ALA A 22 9.36 10.70 -12.32
C ALA A 22 9.52 9.81 -11.08
N ILE A 23 9.25 10.36 -9.90
CA ILE A 23 9.26 9.62 -8.63
C ILE A 23 8.15 8.55 -8.66
N GLY A 24 6.94 8.93 -9.06
CA GLY A 24 5.80 8.02 -9.19
C GLY A 24 6.10 6.86 -10.14
N LYS A 25 6.68 7.14 -11.31
CA LYS A 25 7.13 6.11 -12.27
C LYS A 25 8.16 5.17 -11.67
N HIS A 26 9.15 5.71 -10.94
CA HIS A 26 10.20 4.92 -10.29
C HIS A 26 9.60 3.97 -9.24
N TYR A 27 8.76 4.49 -8.34
CA TYR A 27 8.09 3.68 -7.33
C TYR A 27 7.15 2.66 -7.94
N PHE A 28 6.44 3.00 -9.01
CA PHE A 28 5.56 2.06 -9.70
C PHE A 28 6.34 0.90 -10.29
N LYS A 29 7.52 1.16 -10.88
CA LYS A 29 8.42 0.11 -11.37
C LYS A 29 8.85 -0.84 -10.23
N GLN A 30 9.15 -0.30 -9.05
CA GLN A 30 9.49 -1.11 -7.87
C GLN A 30 8.30 -1.93 -7.38
N ALA A 31 7.12 -1.32 -7.24
CA ALA A 31 5.88 -2.02 -6.85
C ALA A 31 5.53 -3.15 -7.83
N TRP A 32 5.71 -2.90 -9.13
CA TRP A 32 5.52 -3.90 -10.16
C TRP A 32 6.52 -5.06 -10.05
N ALA A 33 7.80 -4.79 -9.78
CA ALA A 33 8.78 -5.85 -9.57
C ALA A 33 8.41 -6.75 -8.37
N TYR A 34 7.93 -6.15 -7.26
CA TYR A 34 7.44 -6.93 -6.13
C TYR A 34 6.19 -7.75 -6.49
N SER A 35 5.30 -7.22 -7.34
CA SER A 35 4.11 -7.96 -7.78
C SER A 35 4.46 -9.21 -8.58
N GLN A 36 5.46 -9.11 -9.46
CA GLN A 36 5.98 -10.24 -10.21
C GLN A 36 6.64 -11.27 -9.28
N CYS A 37 7.45 -10.81 -8.32
CA CYS A 37 8.06 -11.69 -7.31
C CYS A 37 7.00 -12.46 -6.50
N ILE A 38 5.95 -11.78 -6.04
CA ILE A 38 4.82 -12.42 -5.35
C ILE A 38 4.17 -13.48 -6.24
N GLU A 39 3.94 -13.17 -7.51
CA GLU A 39 3.29 -14.09 -8.45
C GLU A 39 4.12 -15.33 -8.71
N THR A 40 5.41 -15.18 -8.97
CA THR A 40 6.35 -16.30 -9.16
C THR A 40 6.42 -17.17 -7.91
N GLU A 41 6.61 -16.58 -6.74
CA GLU A 41 6.70 -17.33 -5.48
C GLU A 41 5.38 -18.02 -5.14
N SER A 42 4.24 -17.33 -5.32
CA SER A 42 2.92 -17.91 -5.05
C SER A 42 2.51 -19.00 -6.04
N ARG A 43 3.17 -19.11 -7.20
CA ARG A 43 3.00 -20.23 -8.14
C ARG A 43 3.89 -21.42 -7.76
N ALA A 44 5.01 -21.17 -7.11
CA ALA A 44 5.93 -22.20 -6.65
C ALA A 44 5.48 -22.88 -5.34
N THR A 45 4.55 -22.27 -4.59
CA THR A 45 4.00 -22.85 -3.35
C THR A 45 2.93 -23.90 -3.63
N SER A 46 3.08 -25.09 -3.04
CA SER A 46 2.12 -26.19 -3.14
C SER A 46 0.95 -26.07 -2.15
N HIS A 47 1.20 -25.56 -0.94
CA HIS A 47 0.18 -25.43 0.09
C HIS A 47 -0.25 -23.98 0.30
N THR A 48 -1.54 -23.77 0.52
CA THR A 48 -2.10 -22.42 0.74
C THR A 48 -1.47 -21.71 1.95
N ILE A 49 -1.09 -22.46 2.99
CA ILE A 49 -0.43 -21.91 4.18
C ILE A 49 0.93 -21.28 3.87
N ASP A 50 1.66 -21.79 2.87
CA ASP A 50 2.99 -21.29 2.50
C ASP A 50 2.92 -19.89 1.89
N LEU A 51 1.74 -19.48 1.41
CA LEU A 51 1.48 -18.12 1.00
C LEU A 51 1.66 -17.12 2.17
N TYR A 52 1.58 -17.57 3.42
CA TYR A 52 1.81 -16.76 4.62
C TYR A 52 3.26 -16.82 5.12
N SER A 53 4.18 -17.38 4.34
CA SER A 53 5.59 -17.40 4.67
C SER A 53 6.13 -15.99 4.96
N PRO A 54 7.12 -15.84 5.86
CA PRO A 54 7.73 -14.54 6.17
C PRO A 54 8.24 -13.81 4.92
N LYS A 55 8.79 -14.57 3.95
CA LYS A 55 9.28 -14.03 2.68
C LYS A 55 8.17 -13.34 1.88
N LEU A 56 7.05 -14.04 1.64
CA LEU A 56 5.91 -13.48 0.90
C LEU A 56 5.22 -12.33 1.65
N ARG A 57 5.13 -12.41 2.98
CA ARG A 57 4.62 -11.32 3.83
C ARG A 57 5.45 -10.06 3.67
N GLU A 58 6.77 -10.20 3.71
CA GLU A 58 7.71 -9.09 3.56
C GLU A 58 7.66 -8.48 2.15
N THR A 59 7.62 -9.31 1.10
CA THR A 59 7.48 -8.81 -0.28
C THR A 59 6.16 -8.05 -0.47
N ARG A 60 5.04 -8.54 0.10
CA ARG A 60 3.78 -7.80 0.10
C ARG A 60 3.86 -6.49 0.89
N ARG A 61 4.55 -6.46 2.03
CA ARG A 61 4.77 -5.22 2.79
C ARG A 61 5.48 -4.17 1.93
N LYS A 62 6.57 -4.54 1.25
CA LYS A 62 7.31 -3.63 0.35
C LYS A 62 6.47 -3.15 -0.82
N LEU A 63 5.64 -4.02 -1.42
CA LEU A 63 4.68 -3.62 -2.45
C LEU A 63 3.70 -2.56 -1.91
N ARG A 64 3.11 -2.81 -0.73
CA ARG A 64 2.16 -1.87 -0.11
C ARG A 64 2.79 -0.52 0.16
N GLU A 65 4.00 -0.49 0.71
CA GLU A 65 4.72 0.76 0.98
C GLU A 65 4.95 1.59 -0.27
N LYS A 66 5.36 0.95 -1.36
CA LYS A 66 5.55 1.65 -2.64
C LYS A 66 4.24 2.18 -3.20
N CYS A 67 3.17 1.39 -3.13
CA CYS A 67 1.86 1.88 -3.56
C CYS A 67 1.39 3.08 -2.71
N VAL A 68 1.55 3.04 -1.38
CA VAL A 68 1.17 4.17 -0.51
C VAL A 68 2.01 5.41 -0.81
N GLN A 69 3.31 5.26 -1.06
CA GLN A 69 4.15 6.37 -1.50
C GLN A 69 3.63 7.01 -2.80
N ILE A 70 3.16 6.20 -3.76
CA ILE A 70 2.56 6.72 -5.00
C ILE A 70 1.21 7.38 -4.74
N LEU A 71 0.36 6.80 -3.88
CA LEU A 71 -0.97 7.34 -3.57
C LEU A 71 -0.92 8.74 -2.95
N LEU A 72 0.14 9.02 -2.17
CA LEU A 72 0.41 10.32 -1.56
C LEU A 72 1.20 11.26 -2.48
N LEU A 73 1.54 10.84 -3.71
CA LEU A 73 2.17 11.70 -4.70
C LEU A 73 1.14 12.20 -5.71
N SER A 74 1.15 13.50 -6.01
CA SER A 74 0.37 14.07 -7.11
C SER A 74 0.96 13.67 -8.47
N CYS A 75 0.67 12.44 -8.91
CA CYS A 75 1.16 11.87 -10.19
C CYS A 75 0.10 11.00 -10.89
N SER A 76 0.37 10.63 -12.15
CA SER A 76 -0.54 9.84 -12.99
C SER A 76 -0.65 8.36 -12.57
N TYR A 77 0.25 7.88 -11.72
CA TYR A 77 0.32 6.46 -11.33
C TYR A 77 -0.59 6.07 -10.16
N ARG A 78 -1.25 7.04 -9.50
CA ARG A 78 -2.08 6.80 -8.31
C ARG A 78 -3.11 5.70 -8.51
N ARG A 79 -3.92 5.78 -9.58
CA ARG A 79 -4.97 4.79 -9.84
C ARG A 79 -4.40 3.38 -10.08
N LYS A 80 -3.33 3.28 -10.88
CA LYS A 80 -2.66 2.00 -11.13
C LYS A 80 -2.04 1.42 -9.86
N ALA A 81 -1.50 2.27 -8.99
CA ALA A 81 -0.93 1.86 -7.71
C ALA A 81 -2.01 1.37 -6.73
N GLU A 82 -3.17 2.02 -6.68
CA GLU A 82 -4.35 1.59 -5.92
C GLU A 82 -4.83 0.20 -6.34
N GLU A 83 -5.02 0.00 -7.65
CA GLU A 83 -5.46 -1.27 -8.20
C GLU A 83 -4.45 -2.39 -7.94
N LEU A 84 -3.16 -2.10 -8.12
CA LEU A 84 -2.08 -3.06 -7.84
C LEU A 84 -2.02 -3.40 -6.34
N LEU A 85 -2.17 -2.40 -5.47
CA LEU A 85 -2.19 -2.54 -4.02
C LEU A 85 -3.30 -3.49 -3.58
N TRP A 86 -4.53 -3.25 -4.03
CA TRP A 86 -5.66 -4.11 -3.71
C TRP A 86 -5.45 -5.52 -4.24
N LYS A 87 -5.17 -5.64 -5.55
CA LYS A 87 -5.08 -6.94 -6.23
C LYS A 87 -4.01 -7.84 -5.63
N LYS A 88 -2.78 -7.33 -5.51
CA LYS A 88 -1.59 -8.13 -5.13
C LYS A 88 -1.26 -8.05 -3.64
N GLY A 89 -1.66 -6.97 -2.97
CA GLY A 89 -1.47 -6.83 -1.53
C GLY A 89 -2.41 -7.70 -0.71
N PHE A 90 -3.65 -7.91 -1.19
CA PHE A 90 -4.73 -8.50 -0.39
C PHE A 90 -5.65 -9.45 -1.16
N TYR A 91 -6.23 -9.02 -2.28
CA TYR A 91 -7.33 -9.75 -2.94
C TYR A 91 -6.94 -11.16 -3.39
N GLU A 92 -5.82 -11.32 -4.12
CA GLU A 92 -5.41 -12.64 -4.63
C GLU A 92 -5.15 -13.66 -3.51
N LEU A 93 -4.53 -13.24 -2.40
CA LEU A 93 -4.32 -14.11 -1.25
C LEU A 93 -5.64 -14.47 -0.58
N THR A 94 -6.50 -13.46 -0.37
CA THR A 94 -7.82 -13.64 0.24
C THR A 94 -8.64 -14.63 -0.56
N GLN A 95 -8.67 -14.47 -1.89
CA GLN A 95 -9.42 -15.34 -2.78
C GLN A 95 -8.89 -16.76 -2.79
N ARG A 96 -7.56 -16.95 -2.82
CA ARG A 96 -6.96 -18.30 -2.73
C ARG A 96 -7.22 -18.97 -1.39
N SER A 97 -7.18 -18.20 -0.30
CA SER A 97 -7.40 -18.72 1.05
C SER A 97 -8.86 -19.12 1.23
N LYS A 98 -9.80 -18.27 0.83
CA LYS A 98 -11.24 -18.52 0.92
C LYS A 98 -11.69 -19.77 0.15
N SER A 99 -11.03 -20.11 -0.95
CA SER A 99 -11.30 -21.34 -1.72
C SER A 99 -10.84 -22.63 -1.02
N ASN A 100 -10.05 -22.53 0.04
CA ASN A 100 -9.57 -23.68 0.82
C ASN A 100 -10.45 -23.89 2.05
N LYS A 101 -11.06 -25.09 2.19
CA LYS A 101 -11.94 -25.42 3.32
C LYS A 101 -11.25 -25.29 4.69
N GLN A 102 -9.93 -25.54 4.77
CA GLN A 102 -9.19 -25.36 6.02
C GLN A 102 -9.19 -23.90 6.48
N ALA A 103 -9.22 -22.92 5.57
CA ALA A 103 -9.31 -21.51 5.92
C ALA A 103 -10.66 -21.13 6.55
N LEU A 104 -11.66 -22.02 6.51
CA LEU A 104 -12.97 -21.86 7.15
C LEU A 104 -13.11 -22.71 8.43
N ASP A 105 -12.14 -23.58 8.69
CA ASP A 105 -12.07 -24.39 9.90
C ASP A 105 -11.33 -23.61 10.98
N GLY A 106 -12.06 -23.15 12.00
CA GLY A 106 -11.56 -22.31 13.09
C GLY A 106 -10.40 -22.89 13.90
N SER A 107 -10.12 -24.18 13.76
CA SER A 107 -9.01 -24.88 14.44
C SER A 107 -7.73 -24.98 13.60
N SER A 108 -7.77 -24.63 12.31
CA SER A 108 -6.63 -24.83 11.42
C SER A 108 -5.61 -23.69 11.48
N HIS A 109 -4.33 -24.02 11.29
CA HIS A 109 -3.28 -23.00 11.13
C HIS A 109 -3.55 -22.03 9.97
N LEU A 110 -4.21 -22.51 8.91
CA LEU A 110 -4.57 -21.69 7.76
C LEU A 110 -5.67 -20.67 8.11
N TYR A 111 -6.66 -21.06 8.92
CA TYR A 111 -7.67 -20.14 9.42
C TYR A 111 -7.04 -19.01 10.23
N HIS A 112 -6.13 -19.33 11.16
CA HIS A 112 -5.46 -18.30 11.96
C HIS A 112 -4.65 -17.33 11.09
N ALA A 113 -3.84 -17.86 10.15
CA ALA A 113 -3.06 -17.03 9.24
C ALA A 113 -3.94 -16.15 8.34
N TYR A 114 -5.07 -16.69 7.88
CA TYR A 114 -6.04 -15.95 7.07
C TYR A 114 -6.77 -14.86 7.88
N SER A 115 -7.21 -15.17 9.10
CA SER A 115 -7.85 -14.23 10.02
C SER A 115 -6.92 -13.08 10.39
N GLU A 116 -5.66 -13.39 10.72
CA GLU A 116 -4.60 -12.39 10.95
C GLU A 116 -4.42 -11.48 9.73
N HIS A 117 -4.41 -12.07 8.52
CA HIS A 117 -4.28 -11.29 7.30
C HIS A 117 -5.46 -10.35 7.05
N LEU A 118 -6.70 -10.79 7.30
CA LEU A 118 -7.88 -9.93 7.19
C LEU A 118 -7.84 -8.80 8.21
N SER A 119 -7.47 -9.09 9.47
CA SER A 119 -7.32 -8.08 10.52
C SER A 119 -6.25 -7.04 10.15
N MET A 120 -5.08 -7.50 9.69
CA MET A 120 -4.01 -6.62 9.18
C MET A 120 -4.49 -5.79 7.97
N ALA A 121 -5.26 -6.36 7.05
CA ALA A 121 -5.79 -5.65 5.90
C ALA A 121 -6.73 -4.52 6.33
N THR A 122 -7.67 -4.81 7.25
CA THR A 122 -8.56 -3.81 7.82
C THR A 122 -7.77 -2.68 8.46
N GLY A 123 -6.83 -3.00 9.37
CA GLY A 123 -5.99 -1.98 10.01
C GLY A 123 -5.16 -1.17 9.03
N PHE A 124 -4.61 -1.80 7.99
CA PHE A 124 -3.87 -1.13 6.93
C PHE A 124 -4.73 -0.10 6.18
N TYR A 125 -5.94 -0.49 5.76
CA TYR A 125 -6.82 0.42 5.02
C TYR A 125 -7.38 1.54 5.89
N THR A 126 -7.68 1.28 7.16
CA THR A 126 -8.05 2.33 8.13
C THR A 126 -6.94 3.37 8.26
N GLN A 127 -5.68 2.94 8.42
CA GLN A 127 -4.55 3.86 8.50
C GLN A 127 -4.29 4.59 7.19
N LEU A 128 -4.42 3.91 6.04
CA LEU A 128 -4.24 4.53 4.73
C LEU A 128 -5.29 5.62 4.49
N LEU A 129 -6.55 5.38 4.85
CA LEU A 129 -7.61 6.36 4.71
C LEU A 129 -7.30 7.62 5.52
N GLY A 130 -6.96 7.47 6.80
CA GLY A 130 -6.61 8.62 7.66
C GLY A 130 -5.43 9.42 7.11
N ARG A 131 -4.41 8.74 6.55
CA ARG A 131 -3.28 9.43 5.89
C ARG A 131 -3.69 10.18 4.63
N LEU A 132 -4.62 9.65 3.85
CA LEU A 132 -5.11 10.32 2.64
C LEU A 132 -5.97 11.53 3.01
N GLU A 133 -6.81 11.42 4.05
CA GLU A 133 -7.59 12.51 4.59
C GLU A 133 -6.71 13.66 5.06
N GLU A 134 -5.70 13.37 5.88
CA GLU A 134 -4.73 14.35 6.36
C GLU A 134 -3.97 15.00 5.19
N HIS A 135 -3.46 14.18 4.26
CA HIS A 135 -2.63 14.65 3.17
C HIS A 135 -3.38 15.51 2.14
N TYR A 136 -4.64 15.19 1.86
CA TYR A 136 -5.46 15.90 0.87
C TYR A 136 -6.52 16.82 1.49
N SER A 137 -6.54 16.96 2.82
CA SER A 137 -7.56 17.71 3.56
C SER A 137 -9.00 17.27 3.19
N LEU A 138 -9.20 15.95 3.08
CA LEU A 138 -10.49 15.36 2.73
C LEU A 138 -11.26 14.98 4.02
N PRO A 139 -12.52 15.38 4.19
CA PRO A 139 -13.31 15.01 5.37
C PRO A 139 -14.01 13.65 5.22
N VAL A 140 -13.33 12.58 4.77
CA VAL A 140 -14.03 11.32 4.38
C VAL A 140 -14.71 10.60 5.55
N THR A 141 -14.12 10.63 6.75
CA THR A 141 -14.63 9.95 7.96
C THR A 141 -15.69 10.74 8.71
N SER A 142 -15.82 12.05 8.46
CA SER A 142 -16.88 12.89 9.02
C SER A 142 -18.09 13.03 8.09
N MET A 143 -18.00 12.51 6.87
CA MET A 143 -19.05 12.58 5.86
C MET A 143 -20.05 11.43 6.00
N ASP A 144 -21.34 11.76 6.05
CA ASP A 144 -22.39 10.74 5.95
C ASP A 144 -22.50 10.18 4.51
N HIS A 145 -23.18 9.05 4.35
CA HIS A 145 -23.31 8.33 3.08
C HIS A 145 -23.87 9.21 1.93
N SER A 146 -24.74 10.17 2.23
CA SER A 146 -25.32 11.14 1.30
C SER A 146 -24.31 12.18 0.80
N GLN A 147 -23.36 12.60 1.64
CA GLN A 147 -22.31 13.55 1.27
C GLN A 147 -21.25 12.90 0.36
N LEU A 148 -20.97 11.61 0.57
CA LEU A 148 -20.08 10.82 -0.29
C LEU A 148 -20.60 10.72 -1.74
N ILE A 149 -21.91 10.55 -1.91
CA ILE A 149 -22.54 10.51 -3.25
C ILE A 149 -22.40 11.89 -3.93
N GLY A 150 -22.59 12.99 -3.19
CA GLY A 150 -22.45 14.36 -3.75
C GLY A 150 -21.06 14.70 -4.29
N MET A 151 -19.99 14.20 -3.66
CA MET A 151 -18.61 14.43 -4.14
C MET A 151 -18.28 13.62 -5.42
N ALA A 152 -18.85 12.43 -5.57
CA ALA A 152 -18.66 11.63 -6.78
C ALA A 152 -19.23 12.30 -8.04
N HIS A 153 -20.26 13.14 -7.88
CA HIS A 153 -20.88 13.90 -8.98
C HIS A 153 -20.19 15.22 -9.31
N THR A 154 -19.34 15.75 -8.43
CA THR A 154 -18.64 17.04 -8.62
C THR A 154 -17.21 16.89 -9.16
N LEU A 155 -16.67 15.67 -9.16
CA LEU A 155 -15.36 15.33 -9.72
C LEU A 155 -15.43 14.58 -11.06
N GLY A 156 -16.61 14.54 -11.69
CA GLY A 156 -16.86 13.95 -13.01
C GLY A 156 -16.87 14.99 -14.13
#